data_AF-A0A1W6MUD8-F1
#
_entry.id   AF-A0A1W6MUD8-F1
#
_cell.length_a   1.000
_cell.length_b   1.000
_cell.length_c   1.000
_cell.angle_alpha   90.00
_cell.angle_beta   90.00
_cell.angle_gamma   90.00
#
_symmetry.space_group_name_H-M   'P 1'
#
loop_
_entity.id
_entity.type
_entity.pdbx_description
1 polymer ?
#
loop_
_entity_poly.entity_id
_entity_poly.type
_entity_poly.pdbx_seq_one_letter_code
_entity_poly.pdbx_strand_id
1 'polypeptide(L)'
;MRVLDGDQPGHAVLLFDKSVESPSLRLAIKSLQVGQGSYLEPGGSFSRTPHYFVAERVDTPKGPGYRVGPEMVDHLLEDDQIEVMSDDAELSESGFWGAVTPSLSKMPGGGRRHIISSAGAPLVSPPAAPVKASTLPPITTKAPEPATVQPEKPRSEPPREEAEHNDDGERKKLPMLAIAIGVGALATVIAAIALVPPLRCAVFGVGCKPGDDLSVATANNAFDCASTTAACVVEACFTDYLSKFPNAPRAGEARARVAQAKAECLAQQRQPVQDSHPHSNVNPPASALADGVYGASASAVPACGVRADPFMLVTVCGGSVTWRHQAQNATWQWRGSIQSDGGVDASVAGGAGYSATGSVGGGAGEIRMTYPGCGSSVIIKLKGQRSTGCAER
;
A
#
# COMPACT_ATOMS: atom_id res chain seq x y z
N MET A 1 -0.37 26.20 1.06
CA MET A 1 0.83 27.06 0.79
C MET A 1 2.04 26.17 0.60
N ARG A 2 2.72 26.18 -0.57
CA ARG A 2 3.96 25.41 -0.78
C ARG A 2 5.14 26.17 -0.18
N VAL A 3 5.90 25.52 0.69
CA VAL A 3 7.15 26.04 1.26
C VAL A 3 8.28 25.23 0.64
N LEU A 4 9.05 25.87 -0.23
CA LEU A 4 10.31 25.33 -0.74
C LEU A 4 11.42 25.85 0.19
N ASP A 5 12.00 24.97 1.00
CA ASP A 5 13.03 25.32 1.96
C ASP A 5 14.41 24.80 1.48
N GLY A 6 15.03 25.52 0.53
CA GLY A 6 16.33 25.12 -0.03
C GLY A 6 16.30 23.76 -0.76
N ASP A 7 17.39 23.00 -0.69
CA ASP A 7 17.51 21.63 -1.24
C ASP A 7 16.63 20.58 -0.52
N GLN A 8 15.73 20.99 0.38
CA GLN A 8 14.82 20.09 1.06
C GLN A 8 13.56 19.82 0.23
N PRO A 9 12.98 18.61 0.35
CA PRO A 9 11.80 18.26 -0.42
C PRO A 9 10.62 19.15 -0.01
N GLY A 10 9.77 19.51 -0.98
CA GLY A 10 8.77 20.56 -0.79
C GLY A 10 7.66 20.15 0.17
N HIS A 11 7.28 21.03 1.09
CA HIS A 11 6.14 20.81 1.98
C HIS A 11 4.98 21.76 1.61
N ALA A 12 3.78 21.43 2.04
CA ALA A 12 2.62 22.33 1.98
C ALA A 12 2.03 22.55 3.37
N VAL A 13 1.46 23.73 3.60
CA VAL A 13 0.62 23.99 4.78
C VAL A 13 -0.84 24.08 4.36
N LEU A 14 -1.67 23.25 4.97
CA LEU A 14 -3.11 23.25 4.87
C LEU A 14 -3.68 24.18 5.96
N LEU A 15 -4.59 25.07 5.55
CA LEU A 15 -5.34 25.93 6.45
C LEU A 15 -6.79 25.47 6.35
N PHE A 16 -7.42 25.21 7.50
CA PHE A 16 -8.80 24.75 7.58
C PHE A 16 -9.68 25.89 8.10
N ASP A 17 -10.93 25.95 7.62
CA ASP A 17 -11.92 26.93 8.09
C ASP A 17 -12.39 26.59 9.50
N LYS A 18 -12.50 25.28 9.81
CA LYS A 18 -12.83 24.80 11.15
C LYS A 18 -11.58 24.81 12.03
N SER A 19 -11.70 25.33 13.26
CA SER A 19 -10.60 25.22 14.24
C SER A 19 -10.38 23.75 14.62
N VAL A 20 -9.14 23.28 14.48
CA VAL A 20 -8.72 21.94 14.87
C VAL A 20 -7.55 22.05 15.84
N GLU A 21 -7.74 21.59 17.08
CA GLU A 21 -6.76 21.78 18.17
C GLU A 21 -5.72 20.67 18.28
N SER A 22 -5.83 19.60 17.49
CA SER A 22 -4.92 18.45 17.59
C SER A 22 -3.47 18.84 17.25
N PRO A 23 -2.45 18.33 17.97
CA PRO A 23 -1.04 18.59 17.62
C PRO A 23 -0.63 17.94 16.29
N SER A 24 -1.34 16.88 15.87
CA SER A 24 -1.16 16.21 14.60
C SER A 24 -2.48 15.66 14.07
N LEU A 25 -2.58 15.52 12.75
CA LEU A 25 -3.73 14.93 12.07
C LEU A 25 -3.30 13.81 11.15
N ARG A 26 -4.17 12.82 10.96
CA ARG A 26 -4.03 11.80 9.93
C ARG A 26 -4.98 12.15 8.80
N LEU A 27 -4.45 12.65 7.70
CA LEU A 27 -5.22 13.23 6.61
C LEU A 27 -5.13 12.38 5.35
N ALA A 28 -6.26 12.07 4.74
CA ALA A 28 -6.32 11.54 3.38
C ALA A 28 -6.63 12.68 2.41
N ILE A 29 -5.95 12.70 1.25
CA ILE A 29 -6.29 13.59 0.15
C ILE A 29 -6.97 12.80 -0.94
N LYS A 30 -8.11 13.29 -1.37
CA LYS A 30 -8.85 12.77 -2.51
C LYS A 30 -8.82 13.80 -3.64
N SER A 31 -8.36 13.39 -4.81
CA SER A 31 -8.50 14.22 -6.01
C SER A 31 -9.93 14.10 -6.53
N LEU A 32 -10.60 15.23 -6.71
CA LEU A 32 -11.95 15.26 -7.27
C LEU A 32 -11.94 15.28 -8.81
N GLN A 33 -10.77 15.51 -9.42
CA GLN A 33 -10.62 15.57 -10.89
C GLN A 33 -10.24 14.20 -11.49
N VAL A 34 -9.40 13.42 -10.81
CA VAL A 34 -8.92 12.13 -11.32
C VAL A 34 -9.94 11.04 -10.99
N GLY A 35 -10.58 10.48 -12.02
CA GLY A 35 -11.27 9.19 -12.00
C GLY A 35 -12.08 8.87 -10.74
N GLN A 36 -13.27 9.46 -10.60
CA GLN A 36 -14.25 9.12 -9.55
C GLN A 36 -13.78 9.31 -8.10
N GLY A 37 -12.94 10.31 -7.79
CA GLY A 37 -12.62 10.61 -6.39
C GLY A 37 -11.63 9.64 -5.78
N SER A 38 -10.47 9.48 -6.43
CA SER A 38 -9.40 8.61 -5.94
C SER A 38 -8.50 9.32 -4.93
N TYR A 39 -7.95 8.57 -4.00
CA TYR A 39 -7.05 9.04 -2.94
C TYR A 39 -5.60 8.97 -3.36
N LEU A 40 -4.83 9.98 -2.98
CA LEU A 40 -3.39 10.03 -3.22
C LEU A 40 -2.68 9.02 -2.33
N GLU A 41 -1.85 8.16 -2.92
CA GLU A 41 -0.99 7.22 -2.22
C GLU A 41 0.46 7.73 -2.11
N PRO A 42 1.29 7.15 -1.22
CA PRO A 42 2.71 7.44 -1.18
C PRO A 42 3.37 7.12 -2.52
N GLY A 43 4.05 8.11 -3.11
CA GLY A 43 4.70 7.97 -4.43
C GLY A 43 3.83 8.45 -5.59
N GLY A 44 2.65 9.02 -5.31
CA GLY A 44 1.88 9.79 -6.30
C GLY A 44 0.89 9.00 -7.12
N SER A 45 0.75 7.69 -6.88
CA SER A 45 -0.35 6.92 -7.44
C SER A 45 -1.68 7.34 -6.82
N PHE A 46 -2.77 7.08 -7.54
CA PHE A 46 -4.13 7.29 -7.05
C PHE A 46 -4.82 5.94 -6.88
N SER A 47 -5.55 5.78 -5.77
CA SER A 47 -6.21 4.54 -5.36
C SER A 47 -7.64 4.78 -4.90
N ARG A 48 -8.48 3.74 -4.91
CA ARG A 48 -9.87 3.85 -4.43
C ARG A 48 -9.98 3.81 -2.91
N THR A 49 -8.94 3.37 -2.22
CA THR A 49 -8.89 3.24 -0.76
C THR A 49 -8.16 4.44 -0.18
N PRO A 50 -8.66 5.08 0.90
CA PRO A 50 -7.98 6.21 1.52
C PRO A 50 -6.61 5.81 2.08
N HIS A 51 -5.61 6.62 1.75
CA HIS A 51 -4.31 6.60 2.41
C HIS A 51 -4.17 7.83 3.30
N TYR A 52 -3.72 7.64 4.54
CA TYR A 52 -3.63 8.70 5.53
C TYR A 52 -2.18 9.11 5.79
N PHE A 53 -1.87 10.36 5.49
CA PHE A 53 -0.61 11.04 5.76
C PHE A 53 -0.64 11.68 7.15
N VAL A 54 0.50 11.75 7.82
CA VAL A 54 0.61 12.47 9.10
C VAL A 54 0.91 13.94 8.80
N ALA A 55 0.06 14.83 9.33
CA ALA A 55 0.20 16.26 9.22
C ALA A 55 0.50 16.85 10.60
N GLU A 56 1.53 17.69 10.70
CA GLU A 56 1.93 18.31 11.97
C GLU A 56 1.37 19.73 12.07
N ARG A 57 0.83 20.10 13.23
CA ARG A 57 0.37 21.47 13.46
C ARG A 57 1.56 22.43 13.43
N VAL A 58 1.41 23.53 12.70
CA VAL A 58 2.40 24.61 12.56
C VAL A 58 1.71 25.96 12.67
N ASP A 59 2.37 26.93 13.31
CA ASP A 59 1.89 28.31 13.35
C ASP A 59 2.27 29.03 12.06
N THR A 60 1.29 29.69 11.43
CA THR A 60 1.50 30.52 10.25
C THR A 60 1.06 31.96 10.51
N PRO A 61 1.49 32.94 9.71
CA PRO A 61 0.98 34.31 9.82
C PRO A 61 -0.54 34.44 9.66
N LYS A 62 -1.21 33.43 9.08
CA LYS A 62 -2.67 33.39 8.89
C LYS A 62 -3.40 32.61 9.99
N GLY A 63 -2.69 32.12 11.01
CA GLY A 63 -3.22 31.25 12.06
C GLY A 63 -2.60 29.85 12.05
N PRO A 64 -3.09 28.93 12.91
CA PRO A 64 -2.63 27.55 12.93
C PRO A 64 -2.95 26.84 11.61
N GLY A 65 -2.00 26.06 11.10
CA GLY A 65 -2.15 25.22 9.92
C GLY A 65 -1.52 23.85 10.14
N TYR A 66 -1.62 22.99 9.14
CA TYR A 66 -1.06 21.64 9.19
C TYR A 66 -0.09 21.42 8.05
N ARG A 67 1.17 21.14 8.40
CA ARG A 67 2.24 20.87 7.45
C ARG A 67 2.15 19.43 6.96
N VAL A 68 2.20 19.27 5.64
CA VAL A 68 2.08 18.00 4.91
C VAL A 68 3.16 17.87 3.83
N GLY A 69 3.54 16.63 3.52
CA GLY A 69 4.53 16.29 2.47
C GLY A 69 5.89 15.84 3.03
N PRO A 70 6.84 15.50 2.14
CA PRO A 70 6.87 15.89 0.73
C PRO A 70 6.05 15.03 -0.24
N GLU A 71 5.72 13.81 0.15
CA GLU A 71 5.03 12.81 -0.67
C GLU A 71 3.65 13.23 -1.22
N MET A 72 3.08 14.33 -0.75
CA MET A 72 1.81 14.88 -1.26
C MET A 72 2.03 16.00 -2.28
N VAL A 73 3.07 16.81 -2.06
CA VAL A 73 3.25 18.10 -2.74
C VAL A 73 3.71 17.93 -4.17
N ASP A 74 4.45 16.86 -4.45
CA ASP A 74 5.05 16.63 -5.77
C ASP A 74 4.10 15.96 -6.77
N HIS A 75 2.87 15.63 -6.34
CA HIS A 75 1.91 14.86 -7.14
C HIS A 75 0.56 15.55 -7.34
N LEU A 76 0.31 16.66 -6.67
CA LEU A 76 -0.86 17.50 -6.89
C LEU A 76 -0.50 18.66 -7.82
N LEU A 77 -1.30 18.86 -8.86
CA LEU A 77 -1.13 19.94 -9.81
C LEU A 77 -1.76 21.23 -9.27
N GLU A 78 -1.24 22.36 -9.72
CA GLU A 78 -1.88 23.65 -9.46
C GLU A 78 -3.33 23.64 -9.97
N ASP A 79 -4.23 24.19 -9.16
CA ASP A 79 -5.68 24.21 -9.37
C ASP A 79 -6.38 22.85 -9.33
N ASP A 80 -5.71 21.79 -8.84
CA ASP A 80 -6.38 20.51 -8.55
C ASP A 80 -7.46 20.72 -7.49
N GLN A 81 -8.68 20.31 -7.80
CA GLN A 81 -9.74 20.29 -6.79
C GLN A 81 -9.57 19.05 -5.91
N ILE A 82 -9.37 19.26 -4.62
CA ILE A 82 -9.13 18.19 -3.64
C ILE A 82 -10.16 18.22 -2.52
N GLU A 83 -10.39 17.07 -1.92
CA GLU A 83 -11.07 16.89 -0.63
C GLU A 83 -10.06 16.31 0.37
N VAL A 84 -9.92 16.97 1.52
CA VAL A 84 -9.06 16.53 2.63
C VAL A 84 -9.93 15.99 3.73
N MET A 85 -9.65 14.77 4.19
CA MET A 85 -10.44 14.07 5.22
C MET A 85 -9.54 13.61 6.36
N SER A 86 -9.96 13.77 7.61
CA SER A 86 -9.32 13.13 8.76
C SER A 86 -9.72 11.65 8.90
N ASP A 87 -8.94 10.85 9.63
CA ASP A 87 -9.22 9.43 9.88
C ASP A 87 -10.40 9.20 10.85
N ASP A 88 -10.63 10.13 11.77
CA ASP A 88 -11.81 10.18 12.64
C ASP A 88 -13.09 10.71 11.96
N ALA A 89 -12.98 11.14 10.69
CA ALA A 89 -14.04 11.75 9.91
C ALA A 89 -14.69 13.02 10.51
N GLU A 90 -14.08 13.65 11.52
CA GLU A 90 -14.55 14.91 12.10
C GLU A 90 -14.20 16.16 11.26
N LEU A 91 -13.22 16.00 10.36
CA LEU A 91 -12.75 17.01 9.42
C LEU A 91 -12.91 16.46 7.99
N SER A 92 -13.73 17.14 7.19
CA SER A 92 -13.80 16.97 5.74
C SER A 92 -13.98 18.36 5.13
N GLU A 93 -12.97 18.81 4.38
CA GLU A 93 -12.99 20.11 3.69
C GLU A 93 -12.51 19.93 2.25
N SER A 94 -13.19 20.60 1.32
CA SER A 94 -12.82 20.60 -0.10
C SER A 94 -12.29 21.97 -0.51
N GLY A 95 -11.27 22.00 -1.36
CA GLY A 95 -10.69 23.23 -1.87
C GLY A 95 -9.91 23.02 -3.16
N PHE A 96 -9.28 24.09 -3.64
CA PHE A 96 -8.37 24.03 -4.76
C PHE A 96 -6.92 24.03 -4.26
N TRP A 97 -6.09 23.20 -4.87
CA TRP A 97 -4.68 23.13 -4.61
C TRP A 97 -3.97 24.30 -5.29
N GLY A 98 -3.85 25.42 -4.59
CA GLY A 98 -3.14 26.59 -5.11
C GLY A 98 -1.63 26.48 -4.96
N ALA A 99 -0.88 26.66 -6.05
CA ALA A 99 0.55 26.91 -5.95
C ALA A 99 0.80 28.28 -5.30
N VAL A 100 1.88 28.36 -4.54
CA VAL A 100 2.46 29.66 -4.16
C VAL A 100 3.69 29.81 -5.01
N THR A 101 3.65 30.75 -5.97
CA THR A 101 4.85 31.13 -6.70
C THR A 101 5.85 31.71 -5.69
N PRO A 102 7.06 31.17 -5.54
CA PRO A 102 8.08 31.80 -4.72
C PRO A 102 8.44 33.15 -5.35
N SER A 103 8.01 34.26 -4.72
CA SER A 103 8.42 35.60 -5.11
C SER A 103 9.91 35.78 -4.80
N LEU A 104 10.73 35.88 -5.85
CA LEU A 104 12.14 36.24 -5.72
C LEU A 104 12.27 37.75 -5.55
N SER A 105 12.09 38.27 -4.35
CA SER A 105 12.43 39.66 -4.07
C SER A 105 13.96 39.83 -4.01
N LYS A 106 14.52 40.55 -5.00
CA LYS A 106 15.91 41.03 -4.96
C LYS A 106 16.07 42.01 -3.78
N MET A 107 16.65 41.57 -2.67
CA MET A 107 17.18 42.51 -1.67
C MET A 107 18.62 42.93 -2.04
N PRO A 108 18.98 44.21 -1.83
CA PRO A 108 20.33 44.69 -2.02
C PRO A 108 21.20 44.22 -0.86
N GLY A 109 21.94 43.12 -1.05
CA GLY A 109 22.86 42.59 -0.04
C GLY A 109 22.93 41.06 0.02
N GLY A 110 23.32 40.42 -1.08
CA GLY A 110 24.10 39.16 -1.09
C GLY A 110 23.57 37.86 -0.46
N GLY A 111 22.46 37.85 0.29
CA GLY A 111 21.89 36.64 0.88
C GLY A 111 20.52 36.32 0.31
N ARG A 112 20.41 35.26 -0.48
CA ARG A 112 19.10 34.73 -0.92
C ARG A 112 18.38 34.18 0.31
N ARG A 113 17.34 34.86 0.79
CA ARG A 113 16.34 34.30 1.70
C ARG A 113 14.98 34.38 1.03
N HIS A 114 14.24 33.28 1.08
CA HIS A 114 12.88 33.20 0.59
C HIS A 114 11.97 33.95 1.58
N ILE A 115 11.32 35.02 1.14
CA ILE A 115 10.25 35.70 1.90
C ILE A 115 8.95 35.45 1.15
N ILE A 116 7.98 34.87 1.86
CA ILE A 116 6.65 34.55 1.33
C ILE A 116 5.78 35.79 1.49
N SER A 117 5.22 36.30 0.39
CA SER A 117 4.23 37.38 0.42
C SER A 117 3.04 36.98 -0.44
N SER A 118 1.83 37.03 0.12
CA SER A 118 0.58 36.74 -0.59
C SER A 118 0.08 37.99 -1.29
N ALA A 119 0.26 38.08 -2.61
CA ALA A 119 -0.44 39.05 -3.45
C ALA A 119 -1.59 38.35 -4.18
N GLY A 120 -2.58 37.90 -3.42
CA GLY A 120 -3.82 37.34 -3.92
C GLY A 120 -4.87 37.48 -2.84
N ALA A 121 -5.96 38.20 -3.14
CA ALA A 121 -7.07 38.36 -2.22
C ALA A 121 -7.56 36.98 -1.75
N PRO A 122 -8.01 36.83 -0.48
CA PRO A 122 -8.58 35.57 -0.01
C PRO A 122 -9.72 35.18 -0.96
N LEU A 123 -9.62 34.00 -1.57
CA LEU A 123 -10.71 33.40 -2.30
C LEU A 123 -11.76 33.01 -1.25
N VAL A 124 -12.77 33.86 -1.13
CA VAL A 124 -13.95 33.62 -0.30
C VAL A 124 -14.67 32.42 -0.91
N SER A 125 -14.76 31.33 -0.15
CA SER A 125 -15.65 30.22 -0.47
C SER A 125 -17.05 30.77 -0.77
N PRO A 126 -17.67 30.47 -1.92
CA PRO A 126 -19.05 30.88 -2.14
C PRO A 126 -19.90 30.31 -1.01
N PRO A 127 -20.85 31.09 -0.45
CA PRO A 127 -21.69 30.61 0.65
C PRO A 127 -22.35 29.31 0.23
N ALA A 128 -22.26 28.31 1.12
CA ALA A 128 -22.87 27.01 0.91
C ALA A 128 -24.32 27.20 0.46
N ALA A 129 -24.65 26.71 -0.73
CA ALA A 129 -26.04 26.71 -1.18
C ALA A 129 -26.86 25.95 -0.12
N PRO A 130 -28.02 26.47 0.31
CA PRO A 130 -28.85 25.79 1.28
C PRO A 130 -29.20 24.40 0.75
N VAL A 131 -28.69 23.38 1.44
CA VAL A 131 -29.02 21.98 1.15
C VAL A 131 -30.53 21.85 1.32
N LYS A 132 -31.23 21.73 0.19
CA LYS A 132 -32.66 21.46 0.17
C LYS A 132 -32.85 20.11 0.86
N ALA A 133 -33.45 20.14 2.06
CA ALA A 133 -33.75 18.93 2.82
C ALA A 133 -34.51 17.96 1.92
N SER A 134 -33.83 16.88 1.53
CA SER A 134 -34.46 15.79 0.78
C SER A 134 -35.31 15.01 1.77
N THR A 135 -36.61 15.30 1.77
CA THR A 135 -37.60 14.53 2.51
C THR A 135 -37.63 13.12 1.93
N LEU A 136 -36.87 12.21 2.53
CA LEU A 136 -36.99 10.77 2.28
C LEU A 136 -38.44 10.36 2.61
N PRO A 137 -39.13 9.62 1.73
CA PRO A 137 -40.44 9.08 2.05
C PRO A 137 -40.33 8.08 3.22
N PRO A 138 -41.37 7.99 4.07
CA PRO A 138 -41.34 7.12 5.24
C PRO A 138 -41.16 5.66 4.82
N ILE A 139 -40.11 5.03 5.33
CA ILE A 139 -39.89 3.59 5.21
C ILE A 139 -41.02 2.90 5.98
N THR A 140 -41.96 2.31 5.24
CA THR A 140 -43.00 1.46 5.81
C THR A 140 -42.39 0.09 6.06
N THR A 141 -42.01 -0.18 7.31
CA THR A 141 -41.54 -1.50 7.75
C THR A 141 -42.72 -2.46 7.77
N LYS A 142 -42.96 -3.18 6.67
CA LYS A 142 -43.83 -4.37 6.68
C LYS A 142 -42.99 -5.56 7.14
N ALA A 143 -43.42 -6.18 8.24
CA ALA A 143 -42.85 -7.41 8.77
C ALA A 143 -42.92 -8.53 7.72
N PRO A 144 -41.85 -9.32 7.51
CA PRO A 144 -41.87 -10.41 6.56
C PRO A 144 -42.78 -11.53 7.06
N GLU A 145 -43.77 -11.86 6.23
CA GLU A 145 -44.64 -13.02 6.39
C GLU A 145 -43.83 -14.30 6.19
N PRO A 146 -44.03 -15.35 7.02
CA PRO A 146 -43.22 -16.56 6.95
C PRO A 146 -43.48 -17.33 5.65
N ALA A 147 -42.42 -17.52 4.86
CA ALA A 147 -42.47 -18.31 3.63
C ALA A 147 -42.82 -19.78 3.95
N THR A 148 -43.95 -20.23 3.42
CA THR A 148 -44.34 -21.64 3.38
C THR A 148 -43.46 -22.36 2.38
N VAL A 149 -42.65 -23.31 2.86
CA VAL A 149 -41.83 -24.21 2.06
C VAL A 149 -42.76 -25.10 1.23
N GLN A 150 -42.76 -24.94 -0.10
CA GLN A 150 -43.34 -25.93 -1.01
C GLN A 150 -42.30 -26.97 -1.42
N PRO A 151 -42.66 -28.27 -1.45
CA PRO A 151 -41.74 -29.33 -1.82
C PRO A 151 -41.44 -29.31 -3.32
N GLU A 152 -40.14 -29.43 -3.61
CA GLU A 152 -39.56 -29.39 -4.96
C GLU A 152 -40.03 -30.60 -5.78
N LYS A 153 -40.66 -30.32 -6.93
CA LYS A 153 -41.20 -31.32 -7.85
C LYS A 153 -40.08 -31.86 -8.77
N PRO A 154 -39.98 -33.18 -9.03
CA PRO A 154 -38.93 -33.75 -9.85
C PRO A 154 -39.01 -33.24 -11.30
N ARG A 155 -37.87 -32.81 -11.84
CA ARG A 155 -37.72 -32.34 -13.22
C ARG A 155 -37.63 -33.54 -14.17
N SER A 156 -38.72 -33.85 -14.84
CA SER A 156 -38.79 -34.84 -15.92
C SER A 156 -38.15 -34.31 -17.21
N GLU A 157 -37.41 -35.19 -17.90
CA GLU A 157 -36.91 -35.00 -19.27
C GLU A 157 -38.03 -34.67 -20.26
N PRO A 158 -37.77 -33.85 -21.31
CA PRO A 158 -38.70 -33.66 -22.39
C PRO A 158 -38.70 -34.87 -23.35
N PRO A 159 -39.87 -35.29 -23.85
CA PRO A 159 -39.98 -36.42 -24.76
C PRO A 159 -39.56 -36.04 -26.18
N ARG A 160 -38.95 -37.04 -26.85
CA ARG A 160 -38.67 -37.07 -28.27
C ARG A 160 -40.01 -37.19 -29.02
N GLU A 161 -40.45 -36.11 -29.63
CA GLU A 161 -41.66 -36.06 -30.44
C GLU A 161 -41.30 -36.32 -31.91
N GLU A 162 -41.65 -37.53 -32.36
CA GLU A 162 -41.86 -37.85 -33.77
C GLU A 162 -43.16 -37.18 -34.20
N ALA A 163 -43.13 -36.39 -35.27
CA ALA A 163 -44.33 -35.89 -35.92
C ALA A 163 -44.25 -36.11 -37.43
N GLU A 164 -45.19 -36.92 -37.88
CA GLU A 164 -45.50 -37.24 -39.26
C GLU A 164 -45.85 -36.00 -40.09
N HIS A 165 -45.35 -36.06 -41.32
CA HIS A 165 -46.01 -35.77 -42.59
C HIS A 165 -47.53 -35.50 -42.53
N ASN A 166 -47.95 -34.31 -42.98
CA ASN A 166 -49.04 -34.18 -43.94
C ASN A 166 -48.88 -32.90 -44.79
N ASP A 167 -49.03 -33.13 -46.09
CA ASP A 167 -49.01 -32.21 -47.22
C ASP A 167 -50.30 -31.36 -47.22
N ASP A 168 -50.20 -30.12 -47.70
CA ASP A 168 -51.12 -29.54 -48.69
C ASP A 168 -51.03 -28.01 -48.75
N GLY A 169 -50.64 -27.52 -49.94
CA GLY A 169 -51.32 -26.39 -50.57
C GLY A 169 -50.89 -24.97 -50.20
N GLU A 170 -49.80 -24.47 -50.80
CA GLU A 170 -49.85 -23.28 -51.67
C GLU A 170 -48.44 -22.93 -52.17
N ARG A 171 -48.18 -23.27 -53.44
CA ARG A 171 -46.96 -22.87 -54.15
C ARG A 171 -46.96 -21.36 -54.42
N LYS A 172 -46.48 -20.56 -53.47
CA LYS A 172 -45.95 -19.23 -53.78
C LYS A 172 -44.50 -19.39 -54.23
N LYS A 173 -44.28 -19.24 -55.54
CA LYS A 173 -42.97 -19.20 -56.18
C LYS A 173 -42.17 -18.03 -55.61
N LEU A 174 -41.44 -18.24 -54.52
CA LEU A 174 -40.39 -17.35 -54.08
C LEU A 174 -39.17 -17.54 -55.01
N PRO A 175 -38.54 -16.44 -55.47
CA PRO A 175 -37.45 -16.51 -56.42
C PRO A 175 -36.24 -17.21 -55.78
N MET A 176 -35.80 -18.31 -56.41
CA MET A 176 -34.64 -19.13 -56.03
C MET A 176 -33.31 -18.37 -55.86
N LEU A 177 -33.27 -17.06 -56.14
CA LEU A 177 -32.06 -16.25 -56.01
C LEU A 177 -31.72 -15.90 -54.54
N ALA A 178 -32.69 -15.90 -53.62
CA ALA A 178 -32.47 -15.46 -52.24
C ALA A 178 -31.73 -16.50 -51.37
N ILE A 179 -31.87 -17.79 -51.66
CA ILE A 179 -31.23 -18.87 -50.87
C ILE A 179 -29.73 -19.00 -51.23
N ALA A 180 -29.36 -18.73 -52.49
CA ALA A 180 -27.96 -18.77 -52.92
C ALA A 180 -27.11 -17.63 -52.30
N ILE A 181 -27.71 -16.46 -52.03
CA ILE A 181 -27.01 -15.32 -51.44
C ILE A 181 -26.78 -15.54 -49.93
N GLY A 182 -27.72 -16.18 -49.23
CA GLY A 182 -27.62 -16.44 -47.79
C GLY A 182 -26.49 -17.41 -47.43
N VAL A 183 -26.28 -18.47 -48.22
CA VAL A 183 -25.21 -19.45 -47.98
C VAL A 183 -23.83 -18.87 -48.29
N GLY A 184 -23.72 -18.05 -49.35
CA GLY A 184 -22.47 -17.37 -49.71
C GLY A 184 -22.01 -16.37 -48.64
N ALA A 185 -22.94 -15.59 -48.07
CA ALA A 185 -22.62 -14.62 -47.02
C ALA A 185 -22.20 -15.29 -45.70
N LEU A 186 -22.78 -16.44 -45.36
CA LEU A 186 -22.39 -17.18 -44.17
C LEU A 186 -20.98 -17.80 -44.31
N ALA A 187 -20.67 -18.35 -45.48
CA ALA A 187 -19.35 -18.92 -45.77
C ALA A 187 -18.23 -17.86 -45.74
N THR A 188 -18.49 -16.64 -46.23
CA THR A 188 -17.50 -15.54 -46.17
C THR A 188 -17.31 -15.01 -44.76
N VAL A 189 -18.36 -14.96 -43.92
CA VAL A 189 -18.22 -14.58 -42.50
C VAL A 189 -17.41 -15.64 -41.74
N ILE A 190 -17.66 -16.94 -41.96
CA ILE A 190 -16.89 -18.01 -41.34
C ILE A 190 -15.42 -17.98 -41.80
N ALA A 191 -15.16 -17.73 -43.09
CA ALA A 191 -13.80 -17.59 -43.61
C ALA A 191 -13.07 -16.34 -43.06
N ALA A 192 -13.79 -15.22 -42.89
CA ALA A 192 -13.26 -14.00 -42.30
C ALA A 192 -12.94 -14.16 -40.80
N ILE A 193 -13.80 -14.84 -40.04
CA ILE A 193 -13.55 -15.21 -38.63
C ILE A 193 -12.32 -16.11 -38.52
N ALA A 194 -12.12 -17.02 -39.49
CA ALA A 194 -10.90 -17.80 -39.56
C ALA A 194 -9.67 -16.92 -39.85
N LEU A 195 -9.73 -15.83 -40.59
CA LEU A 195 -8.52 -15.04 -40.88
C LEU A 195 -8.10 -14.09 -39.75
N VAL A 196 -8.90 -13.93 -38.69
CA VAL A 196 -8.62 -13.04 -37.57
C VAL A 196 -8.17 -13.85 -36.34
N PRO A 197 -6.87 -13.86 -35.98
CA PRO A 197 -6.32 -14.70 -34.90
C PRO A 197 -7.05 -14.61 -33.55
N PRO A 198 -7.46 -13.44 -33.03
CA PRO A 198 -8.17 -13.39 -31.75
C PRO A 198 -9.60 -13.97 -31.81
N LEU A 199 -10.25 -13.98 -32.98
CA LEU A 199 -11.59 -14.56 -33.15
C LEU A 199 -11.56 -16.08 -33.31
N ARG A 200 -10.49 -16.62 -33.94
CA ARG A 200 -10.24 -18.07 -33.94
C ARG A 200 -10.19 -18.64 -32.52
N CYS A 201 -9.62 -17.90 -31.58
CA CYS A 201 -9.53 -18.30 -30.17
C CYS A 201 -10.90 -18.45 -29.51
N ALA A 202 -11.74 -17.43 -29.64
CA ALA A 202 -13.05 -17.40 -28.98
C ALA A 202 -14.03 -18.42 -29.55
N VAL A 203 -13.93 -18.73 -30.84
CA VAL A 203 -14.91 -19.58 -31.55
C VAL A 203 -14.49 -21.05 -31.63
N PHE A 204 -13.20 -21.35 -31.81
CA PHE A 204 -12.75 -22.72 -32.08
C PHE A 204 -11.91 -23.35 -30.97
N GLY A 205 -11.41 -22.60 -29.98
CA GLY A 205 -10.65 -23.16 -28.85
C GLY A 205 -9.34 -23.87 -29.21
N VAL A 206 -8.91 -23.85 -30.48
CA VAL A 206 -7.68 -24.48 -30.97
C VAL A 206 -6.62 -23.41 -31.24
N GLY A 207 -5.48 -23.49 -30.53
CA GLY A 207 -4.25 -22.77 -30.89
C GLY A 207 -3.87 -21.56 -30.03
N CYS A 208 -4.58 -21.28 -28.93
CA CYS A 208 -4.28 -20.14 -28.08
C CYS A 208 -3.44 -20.59 -26.88
N LYS A 209 -2.12 -20.44 -27.00
CA LYS A 209 -1.22 -20.32 -25.84
C LYS A 209 -0.66 -18.88 -25.74
N PRO A 210 -1.44 -17.88 -25.29
CA PRO A 210 -0.88 -16.59 -24.86
C PRO A 210 -0.72 -16.52 -23.32
N GLY A 211 -0.99 -17.59 -22.57
CA GLY A 211 -0.92 -17.60 -21.10
C GLY A 211 0.35 -18.21 -20.50
N ASP A 212 1.09 -19.02 -21.27
CA ASP A 212 2.24 -19.75 -20.75
C ASP A 212 3.40 -18.80 -20.42
N ASP A 213 3.70 -17.84 -21.30
CA ASP A 213 4.86 -16.94 -21.14
C ASP A 213 4.76 -16.05 -19.90
N LEU A 214 3.56 -15.50 -19.63
CA LEU A 214 3.35 -14.68 -18.42
C LEU A 214 3.46 -15.54 -17.16
N SER A 215 2.86 -16.73 -17.15
CA SER A 215 2.94 -17.64 -16.00
C SER A 215 4.38 -18.10 -15.73
N VAL A 216 5.19 -18.31 -16.78
CA VAL A 216 6.60 -18.70 -16.68
C VAL A 216 7.44 -17.54 -16.16
N ALA A 217 7.26 -16.32 -16.69
CA ALA A 217 7.98 -15.14 -16.23
C ALA A 217 7.65 -14.80 -14.75
N THR A 218 6.38 -14.83 -14.37
CA THR A 218 5.97 -14.62 -12.96
C THR A 218 6.50 -15.73 -12.05
N ALA A 219 6.51 -16.99 -12.51
CA ALA A 219 7.13 -18.08 -11.76
C ALA A 219 8.62 -17.83 -11.54
N ASN A 220 9.39 -17.52 -12.59
CA ASN A 220 10.83 -17.27 -12.48
C ASN A 220 11.15 -16.17 -11.46
N ASN A 221 10.43 -15.03 -11.52
CA ASN A 221 10.60 -13.95 -10.55
C ASN A 221 10.34 -14.41 -9.09
N ALA A 222 9.32 -15.26 -8.87
CA ALA A 222 9.02 -15.80 -7.55
C ALA A 222 10.11 -16.76 -7.05
N PHE A 223 10.67 -17.59 -7.94
CA PHE A 223 11.81 -18.46 -7.61
C PHE A 223 13.09 -17.68 -7.32
N ASP A 224 13.37 -16.61 -8.08
CA ASP A 224 14.52 -15.74 -7.84
C ASP A 224 14.40 -15.02 -6.48
N CYS A 225 13.22 -14.49 -6.14
CA CYS A 225 12.92 -13.96 -4.80
C CYS A 225 13.17 -15.01 -3.70
N ALA A 226 12.64 -16.22 -3.88
CA ALA A 226 12.78 -17.29 -2.90
C ALA A 226 14.23 -17.78 -2.71
N SER A 227 15.10 -17.62 -3.72
CA SER A 227 16.50 -18.03 -3.63
C SER A 227 17.36 -17.15 -2.73
N THR A 228 16.95 -15.90 -2.50
CA THR A 228 17.68 -14.89 -1.71
C THR A 228 16.98 -14.55 -0.39
N THR A 229 15.84 -15.19 -0.11
CA THR A 229 15.00 -14.89 1.06
C THR A 229 15.17 -15.97 2.13
N ALA A 230 15.15 -15.55 3.41
CA ALA A 230 15.20 -16.47 4.54
C ALA A 230 13.97 -17.40 4.54
N ALA A 231 14.16 -18.66 4.97
CA ALA A 231 13.15 -19.71 4.92
C ALA A 231 11.77 -19.29 5.50
N CYS A 232 11.76 -18.51 6.58
CA CYS A 232 10.54 -18.03 7.23
C CYS A 232 9.68 -17.06 6.39
N VAL A 233 10.21 -16.48 5.31
CA VAL A 233 9.53 -15.43 4.52
C VAL A 233 9.30 -15.86 3.06
N VAL A 234 9.76 -17.05 2.66
CA VAL A 234 9.66 -17.55 1.28
C VAL A 234 8.22 -17.63 0.76
N GLU A 235 7.23 -17.85 1.63
CA GLU A 235 5.80 -17.89 1.22
C GLU A 235 5.37 -16.59 0.53
N ALA A 236 5.83 -15.43 1.00
CA ALA A 236 5.49 -14.13 0.44
C ALA A 236 5.97 -13.98 -1.03
N CYS A 237 7.11 -14.59 -1.39
CA CYS A 237 7.60 -14.59 -2.77
C CYS A 237 6.65 -15.29 -3.76
N PHE A 238 5.85 -16.26 -3.30
CA PHE A 238 4.98 -17.07 -4.15
C PHE A 238 3.50 -16.66 -4.10
N THR A 239 3.09 -15.75 -3.20
CA THR A 239 1.67 -15.36 -3.01
C THR A 239 1.01 -14.86 -4.30
N ASP A 240 1.64 -13.94 -5.03
CA ASP A 240 1.09 -13.39 -6.27
C ASP A 240 1.02 -14.45 -7.38
N TYR A 241 2.06 -15.27 -7.51
CA TYR A 241 2.12 -16.34 -8.50
C TYR A 241 1.05 -17.41 -8.26
N LEU A 242 0.95 -17.93 -7.04
CA LEU A 242 0.02 -19.01 -6.70
C LEU A 242 -1.45 -18.56 -6.69
N SER A 243 -1.73 -17.27 -6.45
CA SER A 243 -3.09 -16.73 -6.54
C SER A 243 -3.55 -16.52 -7.98
N LYS A 244 -2.69 -16.00 -8.86
CA LYS A 244 -2.99 -15.79 -10.28
C LYS A 244 -2.97 -17.08 -11.09
N PHE A 245 -2.10 -18.03 -10.73
CA PHE A 245 -1.83 -19.22 -11.52
C PHE A 245 -1.86 -20.53 -10.70
N PRO A 246 -2.98 -20.85 -10.03
CA PRO A 246 -3.05 -22.01 -9.11
C PRO A 246 -2.81 -23.36 -9.80
N ASN A 247 -3.07 -23.46 -11.11
CA ASN A 247 -2.92 -24.69 -11.89
C ASN A 247 -1.84 -24.59 -12.98
N ALA A 248 -0.98 -23.56 -12.94
CA ALA A 248 0.10 -23.46 -13.91
C ALA A 248 1.11 -24.61 -13.76
N PRO A 249 1.87 -24.95 -14.81
CA PRO A 249 2.83 -26.06 -14.80
C PRO A 249 3.83 -26.03 -13.62
N ARG A 250 4.22 -24.85 -13.13
CA ARG A 250 5.15 -24.68 -11.99
C ARG A 250 4.48 -24.45 -10.64
N ALA A 251 3.15 -24.46 -10.55
CA ALA A 251 2.43 -24.26 -9.29
C ALA A 251 2.71 -25.38 -8.27
N GLY A 252 2.91 -26.62 -8.74
CA GLY A 252 3.30 -27.75 -7.88
C GLY A 252 4.69 -27.55 -7.26
N GLU A 253 5.67 -27.14 -8.06
CA GLU A 253 7.03 -26.83 -7.62
C GLU A 253 7.06 -25.66 -6.61
N ALA A 254 6.32 -24.59 -6.88
CA ALA A 254 6.20 -23.44 -5.98
C ALA A 254 5.61 -23.83 -4.61
N ARG A 255 4.54 -24.64 -4.58
CA ARG A 255 3.96 -25.14 -3.31
C ARG A 255 4.95 -26.01 -2.53
N ALA A 256 5.70 -26.88 -3.22
CA ALA A 256 6.72 -27.70 -2.59
C ALA A 256 7.83 -26.84 -1.96
N ARG A 257 8.25 -25.77 -2.64
CA ARG A 257 9.24 -24.82 -2.12
C ARG A 257 8.75 -24.09 -0.88
N VAL A 258 7.50 -23.64 -0.85
CA VAL A 258 6.88 -23.03 0.33
C VAL A 258 6.82 -24.01 1.50
N ALA A 259 6.40 -25.25 1.26
CA ALA A 259 6.33 -26.28 2.31
C ALA A 259 7.71 -26.60 2.91
N GLN A 260 8.74 -26.73 2.05
CA GLN A 260 10.13 -26.91 2.49
C GLN A 260 10.60 -25.74 3.36
N ALA A 261 10.39 -24.50 2.90
CA ALA A 261 10.83 -23.32 3.62
C ALA A 261 10.13 -23.16 4.99
N LYS A 262 8.84 -23.52 5.08
CA LYS A 262 8.13 -23.59 6.37
C LYS A 262 8.74 -24.60 7.33
N ALA A 263 9.13 -25.79 6.85
CA ALA A 263 9.77 -26.79 7.68
C ALA A 263 11.15 -26.32 8.19
N GLU A 264 11.95 -25.69 7.32
CA GLU A 264 13.24 -25.08 7.68
C GLU A 264 13.08 -23.96 8.71
N CYS A 265 12.07 -23.10 8.55
CA CYS A 265 11.75 -22.06 9.52
C CYS A 265 11.40 -22.63 10.91
N LEU A 266 10.56 -23.66 10.95
CA LEU A 266 10.22 -24.33 12.22
C LEU A 266 11.44 -25.02 12.85
N ALA A 267 12.34 -25.56 12.05
CA ALA A 267 13.59 -26.16 12.54
C ALA A 267 14.51 -25.10 13.19
N GLN A 268 14.62 -23.91 12.58
CA GLN A 268 15.38 -22.79 13.13
C GLN A 268 14.78 -22.29 14.45
N GLN A 269 13.45 -22.20 14.54
CA GLN A 269 12.77 -21.82 15.79
C GLN A 269 12.91 -22.86 16.91
N ARG A 270 13.09 -24.13 16.55
CA ARG A 270 13.29 -25.23 17.51
C ARG A 270 14.72 -25.38 17.98
N GLN A 271 15.69 -24.76 17.31
CA GLN A 271 17.05 -24.74 17.86
C GLN A 271 16.97 -23.97 19.18
N PRO A 272 17.14 -24.65 20.33
CA PRO A 272 17.19 -23.95 21.59
C PRO A 272 18.31 -22.94 21.45
N VAL A 273 18.03 -21.67 21.79
CA VAL A 273 19.05 -20.64 21.95
C VAL A 273 20.16 -21.32 22.73
N GLN A 274 21.24 -21.65 22.04
CA GLN A 274 22.30 -22.44 22.63
C GLN A 274 22.97 -21.43 23.56
N ASP A 275 22.52 -21.45 24.83
CA ASP A 275 22.97 -20.62 25.94
C ASP A 275 24.47 -20.83 26.11
N SER A 276 25.21 -20.19 25.22
CA SER A 276 26.63 -20.00 25.33
C SER A 276 26.76 -18.85 26.30
N HIS A 277 26.66 -19.15 27.60
CA HIS A 277 27.70 -18.86 28.59
C HIS A 277 27.17 -19.20 29.99
N PRO A 278 27.92 -20.00 30.78
CA PRO A 278 27.59 -20.28 32.17
C PRO A 278 27.68 -18.97 32.98
N HIS A 279 26.67 -18.77 33.83
CA HIS A 279 26.55 -17.66 34.77
C HIS A 279 27.83 -17.42 35.58
N SER A 280 28.70 -16.54 35.09
CA SER A 280 29.68 -15.88 35.95
C SER A 280 29.00 -14.64 36.52
N ASN A 281 28.87 -14.67 37.85
CA ASN A 281 28.31 -13.64 38.72
C ASN A 281 29.25 -12.41 38.73
N VAL A 282 29.36 -11.73 37.58
CA VAL A 282 30.20 -10.55 37.37
C VAL A 282 29.26 -9.36 37.30
N ASN A 283 29.64 -8.30 38.02
CA ASN A 283 29.10 -6.94 37.87
C ASN A 283 28.61 -6.71 36.44
N PRO A 284 27.36 -6.25 36.22
CA PRO A 284 26.83 -6.06 34.88
C PRO A 284 27.85 -5.21 34.11
N PRO A 285 28.48 -5.75 33.05
CA PRO A 285 29.37 -4.96 32.23
C PRO A 285 28.58 -3.76 31.75
N ALA A 286 29.16 -2.56 31.88
CA ALA A 286 28.54 -1.33 31.42
C ALA A 286 28.03 -1.56 30.00
N SER A 287 26.72 -1.44 29.80
CA SER A 287 26.11 -1.64 28.49
C SER A 287 26.79 -0.72 27.47
N ALA A 288 26.96 -1.20 26.24
CA ALA A 288 27.60 -0.44 25.16
C ALA A 288 26.90 0.91 24.90
N LEU A 289 25.66 1.06 25.33
CA LEU A 289 24.91 2.31 25.38
C LEU A 289 24.42 2.58 26.81
N ALA A 290 24.50 3.82 27.25
CA ALA A 290 23.90 4.23 28.51
C ALA A 290 22.37 4.15 28.45
N ASP A 291 21.73 3.98 29.60
CA ASP A 291 20.27 4.02 29.66
C ASP A 291 19.73 5.42 29.32
N GLY A 292 18.70 5.47 28.48
CA GLY A 292 18.05 6.71 28.06
C GLY A 292 17.30 6.63 26.75
N VAL A 293 16.76 7.79 26.33
CA VAL A 293 16.13 7.96 25.02
C VAL A 293 17.09 8.69 24.09
N TYR A 294 17.32 8.12 22.92
CA TYR A 294 18.20 8.65 21.89
C TYR A 294 17.37 9.14 20.70
N GLY A 295 17.72 10.31 20.18
CA GLY A 295 17.28 10.68 18.84
C GLY A 295 18.09 9.88 17.83
N ALA A 296 17.46 9.40 16.77
CA ALA A 296 18.12 8.58 15.76
C ALA A 296 17.59 8.86 14.35
N SER A 297 18.28 8.31 13.35
CA SER A 297 17.78 8.24 11.98
C SER A 297 18.14 6.92 11.32
N ALA A 298 17.22 6.34 10.55
CA ALA A 298 17.49 5.16 9.73
C ALA A 298 17.75 5.52 8.27
N SER A 299 18.72 4.85 7.67
CA SER A 299 18.94 4.86 6.22
C SER A 299 17.84 4.09 5.48
N ALA A 300 17.46 4.55 4.29
CA ALA A 300 16.60 3.78 3.40
C ALA A 300 17.31 2.51 2.92
N VAL A 301 16.56 1.41 2.83
CA VAL A 301 16.96 0.19 2.12
C VAL A 301 15.83 -0.18 1.16
N PRO A 302 15.83 0.39 -0.06
CA PRO A 302 14.73 0.23 -1.02
C PRO A 302 14.43 -1.22 -1.38
N ALA A 303 15.46 -2.08 -1.41
CA ALA A 303 15.35 -3.49 -1.77
C ALA A 303 14.32 -4.27 -0.94
N CYS A 304 14.04 -3.82 0.28
CA CYS A 304 13.07 -4.45 1.18
C CYS A 304 12.00 -3.47 1.68
N GLY A 305 11.81 -2.33 1.00
CA GLY A 305 10.79 -1.35 1.34
C GLY A 305 11.03 -0.57 2.63
N VAL A 306 12.25 -0.57 3.15
CA VAL A 306 12.64 0.24 4.30
C VAL A 306 12.85 1.68 3.84
N ARG A 307 12.10 2.61 4.44
CA ARG A 307 12.21 4.04 4.13
C ARG A 307 13.23 4.72 5.04
N ALA A 308 13.85 5.77 4.53
CA ALA A 308 14.66 6.65 5.37
C ALA A 308 13.74 7.30 6.41
N ASP A 309 14.16 7.28 7.66
CA ASP A 309 13.44 7.92 8.75
C ASP A 309 14.40 8.88 9.45
N PRO A 310 14.27 10.20 9.23
CA PRO A 310 15.19 11.17 9.81
C PRO A 310 14.93 11.44 11.30
N PHE A 311 13.81 10.98 11.87
CA PHE A 311 13.36 11.33 13.22
C PHE A 311 12.83 10.10 13.98
N MET A 312 13.75 9.23 14.37
CA MET A 312 13.44 8.07 15.20
C MET A 312 13.76 8.33 16.67
N LEU A 313 13.06 7.62 17.55
CA LEU A 313 13.41 7.50 18.96
C LEU A 313 13.83 6.07 19.26
N VAL A 314 15.01 5.92 19.85
CA VAL A 314 15.55 4.65 20.33
C VAL A 314 15.65 4.73 21.85
N THR A 315 14.97 3.84 22.55
CA THR A 315 15.00 3.78 24.01
C THR A 315 15.86 2.59 24.43
N VAL A 316 16.89 2.86 25.24
CA VAL A 316 17.79 1.84 25.82
C VAL A 316 17.59 1.81 27.33
N CYS A 317 17.29 0.65 27.89
CA CYS A 317 16.95 0.49 29.30
C CYS A 317 17.37 -0.86 29.86
N GLY A 318 18.36 -0.87 30.77
CA GLY A 318 18.83 -2.08 31.42
C GLY A 318 19.29 -3.14 30.40
N GLY A 319 19.95 -2.71 29.33
CA GLY A 319 20.35 -3.56 28.21
C GLY A 319 19.21 -3.98 27.27
N SER A 320 17.97 -3.54 27.47
CA SER A 320 16.90 -3.67 26.47
C SER A 320 16.93 -2.49 25.51
N VAL A 321 16.55 -2.70 24.25
CA VAL A 321 16.45 -1.64 23.24
C VAL A 321 15.11 -1.70 22.52
N THR A 322 14.48 -0.54 22.30
CA THR A 322 13.21 -0.44 21.57
C THR A 322 13.20 0.76 20.64
N TRP A 323 12.58 0.62 19.48
CA TRP A 323 12.37 1.72 18.53
C TRP A 323 11.17 1.45 17.62
N ARG A 324 10.72 2.47 16.91
CA ARG A 324 9.72 2.36 15.85
C ARG A 324 10.32 2.80 14.53
N HIS A 325 10.03 2.07 13.47
CA HIS A 325 10.53 2.38 12.13
C HIS A 325 9.54 1.92 11.07
N GLN A 326 9.41 2.68 9.97
CA GLN A 326 8.60 2.31 8.83
C GLN A 326 9.36 1.38 7.86
N ALA A 327 8.77 0.21 7.60
CA ALA A 327 9.21 -0.71 6.56
C ALA A 327 8.00 -1.33 5.87
N GLN A 328 8.07 -1.52 4.56
CA GLN A 328 7.00 -2.15 3.76
C GLN A 328 5.62 -1.48 3.95
N ASN A 329 5.59 -0.15 4.02
CA ASN A 329 4.38 0.66 4.25
C ASN A 329 3.68 0.42 5.60
N ALA A 330 4.33 -0.26 6.55
CA ALA A 330 3.85 -0.42 7.92
C ALA A 330 4.84 0.17 8.94
N THR A 331 4.34 0.65 10.08
CA THR A 331 5.18 1.06 11.20
C THR A 331 5.40 -0.14 12.12
N TRP A 332 6.64 -0.58 12.25
CA TRP A 332 7.01 -1.71 13.08
C TRP A 332 7.59 -1.22 14.41
N GLN A 333 7.19 -1.85 15.51
CA GLN A 333 7.80 -1.65 16.83
C GLN A 333 8.80 -2.78 17.09
N TRP A 334 10.07 -2.43 17.11
CA TRP A 334 11.17 -3.33 17.41
C TRP A 334 11.45 -3.33 18.91
N ARG A 335 11.73 -4.52 19.46
CA ARG A 335 12.18 -4.74 20.83
C ARG A 335 13.29 -5.77 20.84
N GLY A 336 14.33 -5.52 21.60
CA GLY A 336 15.51 -6.37 21.63
C GLY A 336 16.35 -6.19 22.88
N SER A 337 17.52 -6.83 22.85
CA SER A 337 18.57 -6.72 23.86
C SER A 337 19.88 -6.27 23.22
N ILE A 338 20.63 -5.46 23.95
CA ILE A 338 22.00 -5.07 23.68
C ILE A 338 22.89 -5.91 24.60
N GLN A 339 23.70 -6.76 24.01
CA GLN A 339 24.71 -7.57 24.66
C GLN A 339 25.90 -6.71 25.12
N SER A 340 26.70 -7.23 26.04
CA SER A 340 27.82 -6.49 26.63
C SER A 340 28.95 -6.17 25.65
N ASP A 341 29.08 -6.96 24.58
CA ASP A 341 30.01 -6.72 23.48
C ASP A 341 29.46 -5.74 22.43
N GLY A 342 28.27 -5.18 22.67
CA GLY A 342 27.56 -4.31 21.75
C GLY A 342 26.70 -5.06 20.73
N GLY A 343 26.65 -6.39 20.72
CA GLY A 343 25.72 -7.15 19.89
C GLY A 343 24.27 -6.74 20.15
N VAL A 344 23.44 -6.67 19.11
CA VAL A 344 22.02 -6.32 19.22
C VAL A 344 21.18 -7.42 18.61
N ASP A 345 20.26 -7.97 19.39
CA ASP A 345 19.23 -8.89 18.92
C ASP A 345 17.87 -8.27 19.15
N ALA A 346 17.12 -8.01 18.09
CA ALA A 346 15.80 -7.41 18.18
C ALA A 346 14.77 -8.17 17.33
N SER A 347 13.51 -8.04 17.71
CA SER A 347 12.40 -8.58 16.96
C SER A 347 11.25 -7.59 16.94
N VAL A 348 10.36 -7.72 15.95
CA VAL A 348 9.10 -6.98 15.94
C VAL A 348 8.18 -7.57 17.00
N ALA A 349 7.70 -6.74 17.91
CA ALA A 349 6.80 -7.18 18.98
C ALA A 349 5.56 -7.91 18.41
N GLY A 350 5.35 -9.17 18.83
CA GLY A 350 4.18 -9.97 18.46
C GLY A 350 4.28 -10.77 17.15
N GLY A 351 5.40 -10.73 16.43
CA GLY A 351 5.58 -11.48 15.18
C GLY A 351 6.82 -12.37 15.16
N ALA A 352 6.65 -13.70 15.15
CA ALA A 352 7.74 -14.69 15.09
C ALA A 352 8.50 -14.72 13.73
N GLY A 353 8.28 -13.76 12.84
CA GLY A 353 8.84 -13.71 11.49
C GLY A 353 9.85 -12.59 11.23
N TYR A 354 10.03 -11.67 12.18
CA TYR A 354 10.90 -10.50 12.00
C TYR A 354 11.89 -10.38 13.15
N SER A 355 13.02 -11.06 13.00
CA SER A 355 14.21 -10.91 13.84
C SER A 355 15.27 -10.10 13.11
N ALA A 356 16.00 -9.28 13.82
CA ALA A 356 17.10 -8.51 13.28
C ALA A 356 18.27 -8.58 14.25
N THR A 357 19.45 -8.86 13.71
CA THR A 357 20.70 -8.90 14.46
C THR A 357 21.60 -7.74 14.03
N GLY A 358 22.47 -7.34 14.94
CA GLY A 358 23.25 -6.13 14.77
C GLY A 358 24.37 -5.92 15.76
N SER A 359 24.99 -4.76 15.69
CA SER A 359 25.95 -4.31 16.69
C SER A 359 25.91 -2.80 16.86
N VAL A 360 26.22 -2.36 18.07
CA VAL A 360 26.56 -0.98 18.42
C VAL A 360 28.02 -0.76 18.07
N GLY A 361 28.27 -0.11 16.93
CA GLY A 361 29.63 0.13 16.42
C GLY A 361 30.04 1.59 16.47
N GLY A 362 31.36 1.86 16.45
CA GLY A 362 31.93 3.18 16.17
C GLY A 362 31.50 4.28 17.14
N GLY A 363 32.09 4.31 18.34
CA GLY A 363 31.91 5.44 19.27
C GLY A 363 30.46 5.66 19.74
N ALA A 364 29.67 4.59 19.87
CA ALA A 364 28.27 4.59 20.35
C ALA A 364 27.24 5.27 19.41
N GLY A 365 27.58 5.50 18.13
CA GLY A 365 26.75 6.30 17.22
C GLY A 365 25.90 5.53 16.22
N GLU A 366 26.03 4.20 16.11
CA GLU A 366 25.38 3.44 15.03
C GLU A 366 24.93 2.05 15.48
N ILE A 367 23.68 1.69 15.16
CA ILE A 367 23.14 0.34 15.25
C ILE A 367 22.94 -0.16 13.82
N ARG A 368 23.66 -1.23 13.44
CA ARG A 368 23.47 -1.90 12.15
C ARG A 368 22.54 -3.07 12.32
N MET A 369 21.42 -3.10 11.60
CA MET A 369 20.42 -4.16 11.70
C MET A 369 20.29 -4.88 10.37
N THR A 370 20.19 -6.21 10.37
CA THR A 370 19.81 -6.98 9.17
C THR A 370 18.36 -7.43 9.31
N TYR A 371 17.43 -6.86 8.53
CA TYR A 371 16.03 -7.28 8.55
C TYR A 371 15.79 -8.46 7.59
N PRO A 372 14.83 -9.35 7.87
CA PRO A 372 14.51 -10.45 6.96
C PRO A 372 14.02 -9.94 5.60
N GLY A 373 14.58 -10.48 4.52
CA GLY A 373 14.28 -10.04 3.15
C GLY A 373 15.03 -8.79 2.70
N CYS A 374 15.79 -8.12 3.57
CA CYS A 374 16.76 -7.11 3.16
C CYS A 374 18.09 -7.78 2.82
N GLY A 375 18.54 -7.68 1.57
CA GLY A 375 19.88 -8.13 1.16
C GLY A 375 21.02 -7.25 1.71
N SER A 376 20.71 -6.18 2.43
CA SER A 376 21.66 -5.24 3.02
C SER A 376 21.20 -4.78 4.40
N SER A 377 22.15 -4.38 5.24
CA SER A 377 21.87 -3.90 6.59
C SER A 377 21.25 -2.50 6.58
N VAL A 378 20.24 -2.30 7.42
CA VAL A 378 19.68 -1.00 7.77
C VAL A 378 20.57 -0.36 8.83
N ILE A 379 20.97 0.87 8.58
CA ILE A 379 21.84 1.62 9.49
C ILE A 379 20.99 2.61 10.26
N ILE A 380 20.91 2.46 11.58
CA ILE A 380 20.28 3.40 12.52
C ILE A 380 21.39 4.23 13.18
N LYS A 381 21.51 5.49 12.81
CA LYS A 381 22.47 6.44 13.40
C LYS A 381 21.86 7.13 14.61
N LEU A 382 22.48 7.01 15.77
CA LEU A 382 22.12 7.74 16.98
C LEU A 382 22.67 9.17 16.89
N LYS A 383 21.80 10.17 17.02
CA LYS A 383 22.10 11.61 16.91
C LYS A 383 22.40 12.27 18.26
N GLY A 384 22.39 11.49 19.34
CA GLY A 384 22.61 11.95 20.71
C GLY A 384 21.49 11.53 21.65
N GLN A 385 21.82 11.53 22.95
CA GLN A 385 20.90 11.20 24.02
C GLN A 385 20.01 12.41 24.34
N ARG A 386 18.70 12.23 24.26
CA ARG A 386 17.68 13.25 24.60
C ARG A 386 17.33 13.26 26.08
N SER A 387 17.39 12.10 26.74
CA SER A 387 17.19 11.97 28.18
C SER A 387 18.07 10.87 28.77
N THR A 388 18.52 11.08 30.01
CA THR A 388 19.23 10.07 30.80
C THR A 388 18.24 9.24 31.61
N GLY A 389 18.50 7.94 31.69
CA GLY A 389 17.65 6.99 32.43
C GLY A 389 16.32 6.69 31.75
N CYS A 390 15.63 5.69 32.31
CA CYS A 390 14.37 5.17 31.79
C CYS A 390 13.20 5.80 32.53
N ALA A 391 13.02 7.10 32.33
CA ALA A 391 11.88 7.83 32.89
C ALA A 391 10.64 7.59 32.02
N GLU A 392 10.14 6.35 32.01
CA GLU A 392 8.78 5.95 31.61
C GLU A 392 8.72 4.42 31.57
N ARG A 393 8.21 3.82 32.65
CA ARG A 393 7.53 2.52 32.61
C ARG A 393 6.10 2.70 33.10
#